data_AF-A0A1R4LK73-F1
#
_entry.id   AF-A0A1R4LK73-F1
#
_cell.length_a   1.000
_cell.length_b   1.000
_cell.length_c   1.000
_cell.angle_alpha   90.00
_cell.angle_beta   90.00
_cell.angle_gamma   90.00
#
_symmetry.space_group_name_H-M   'P 1'
#
loop_
_entity.id
_entity.type
_entity.pdbx_description
1 polymer ?
#
loop_
_entity_poly.entity_id
_entity_poly.type
_entity_poly.pdbx_seq_one_letter_code
_entity_poly.pdbx_strand_id
1 'polypeptide(L)'
;MTYHDEIQCLVNTALAELAQAHQRGQLVNAPVANNHFLIRWVTNALKQQRFHRCVGDDLTRWQKAGRSQGNDAALERVFQRISAYYRFFFAPDASAEQPITDQQIELFLDTMTEAGWEISTSEPLIGCGKVQLFTASPNSLALCAQQCEACFDGSLLTQPMSFFVRGNHAQFVELAWQAGFMVHKQTDYKSNVKYHGEYWIYPGNRGKQLAEIPLGFQVD
;
A
#
# COMPACT_ATOMS: atom_id res chain seq x y z
N MET A 1 2.56 -17.39 -7.85
CA MET A 1 1.75 -16.76 -6.80
C MET A 1 2.00 -15.26 -6.86
N THR A 2 0.96 -14.45 -6.99
CA THR A 2 1.09 -12.99 -6.97
C THR A 2 1.02 -12.50 -5.51
N TYR A 3 1.52 -11.29 -5.22
CA TYR A 3 1.47 -10.76 -3.86
C TYR A 3 0.02 -10.50 -3.39
N HIS A 4 -0.84 -9.95 -4.27
CA HIS A 4 -2.23 -9.61 -3.91
C HIS A 4 -3.08 -10.84 -3.58
N ASP A 5 -2.91 -11.94 -4.30
CA ASP A 5 -3.61 -13.20 -3.99
C ASP A 5 -3.17 -13.74 -2.62
N GLU A 6 -1.86 -13.73 -2.36
CA GLU A 6 -1.30 -14.31 -1.15
C GLU A 6 -1.62 -13.47 0.10
N ILE A 7 -1.53 -12.14 0.02
CA ILE A 7 -1.86 -11.27 1.15
C ILE A 7 -3.34 -11.35 1.49
N GLN A 8 -4.21 -11.44 0.48
CA GLN A 8 -5.65 -11.65 0.65
C GLN A 8 -5.93 -13.00 1.31
N CYS A 9 -5.29 -14.07 0.84
CA CYS A 9 -5.39 -15.41 1.43
C CYS A 9 -4.96 -15.42 2.90
N LEU A 10 -3.83 -14.78 3.21
CA LEU A 10 -3.28 -14.70 4.56
C LEU A 10 -4.26 -14.04 5.53
N VAL A 11 -4.70 -12.81 5.23
CA VAL A 11 -5.55 -12.06 6.15
C VAL A 11 -6.92 -12.72 6.32
N ASN A 12 -7.48 -13.28 5.23
CA ASN A 12 -8.76 -13.99 5.29
C ASN A 12 -8.67 -15.28 6.11
N THR A 13 -7.57 -16.02 5.99
CA THR A 13 -7.34 -17.22 6.80
C THR A 13 -7.24 -16.87 8.29
N ALA A 14 -6.51 -15.80 8.63
CA ALA A 14 -6.38 -15.34 10.02
C ALA A 14 -7.73 -14.94 10.62
N LEU A 15 -8.53 -14.16 9.88
CA LEU A 15 -9.86 -13.71 10.31
C LEU A 15 -10.84 -14.89 10.44
N ALA A 16 -10.79 -15.85 9.50
CA ALA A 16 -11.63 -17.04 9.56
C ALA A 16 -11.30 -17.93 10.76
N GLU A 17 -10.01 -18.14 11.07
CA GLU A 17 -9.60 -18.91 12.24
C GLU A 17 -9.94 -18.21 13.55
N LEU A 18 -9.86 -16.88 13.60
CA LEU A 18 -10.34 -16.08 14.74
C LEU A 18 -11.86 -16.28 14.95
N ALA A 19 -12.65 -16.17 13.88
CA ALA A 19 -14.09 -16.38 13.94
C ALA A 19 -14.46 -17.81 14.39
N GLN A 20 -13.73 -18.82 13.91
CA GLN A 20 -13.90 -20.21 14.35
C GLN A 20 -13.58 -20.39 15.84
N ALA A 21 -12.56 -19.70 16.37
CA ALA A 21 -12.23 -19.75 17.79
C ALA A 21 -13.35 -19.16 18.65
N HIS A 22 -14.00 -18.07 18.20
CA HIS A 22 -15.19 -17.52 18.85
C HIS A 22 -16.37 -18.50 18.80
N GLN A 23 -16.66 -19.08 17.63
CA GLN A 23 -17.77 -20.03 17.46
C GLN A 23 -17.64 -21.27 18.35
N ARG A 24 -16.41 -21.72 18.59
CA ARG A 24 -16.12 -22.87 19.47
C ARG A 24 -16.06 -22.52 20.95
N GLY A 25 -16.27 -21.26 21.33
CA GLY A 25 -16.15 -20.79 22.72
C GLY A 25 -14.72 -20.84 23.28
N GLN A 26 -13.71 -20.95 22.41
CA GLN A 26 -12.29 -21.03 22.80
C GLN A 26 -11.67 -19.66 23.07
N LEU A 27 -12.33 -18.60 22.61
CA LEU A 27 -11.87 -17.23 22.72
C LEU A 27 -13.07 -16.31 22.98
N VAL A 28 -12.95 -15.41 23.96
CA VAL A 28 -13.92 -14.33 24.17
C VAL A 28 -13.77 -13.33 23.03
N ASN A 29 -14.89 -12.93 22.41
CA ASN A 29 -14.87 -11.90 21.38
C ASN A 29 -14.68 -10.50 22.00
N ALA A 30 -13.41 -10.14 22.22
CA ALA A 30 -13.02 -8.87 22.80
C ALA A 30 -11.70 -8.38 22.16
N PRO A 31 -11.51 -7.06 21.94
CA PRO A 31 -10.38 -6.53 21.17
C PRO A 31 -9.00 -7.01 21.64
N VAL A 32 -8.77 -7.02 22.96
CA VAL A 32 -7.50 -7.48 23.55
C VAL A 32 -7.27 -8.97 23.32
N ALA A 33 -8.32 -9.79 23.51
CA ALA A 33 -8.23 -11.23 23.32
C ALA A 33 -7.98 -11.58 21.84
N ASN A 34 -8.68 -10.92 20.93
CA ASN A 34 -8.53 -11.09 19.49
C ASN A 34 -7.12 -10.68 19.02
N ASN A 35 -6.61 -9.55 19.51
CA ASN A 35 -5.27 -9.10 19.18
C ASN A 35 -4.18 -10.08 19.68
N HIS A 36 -4.28 -10.57 20.92
CA HIS A 36 -3.35 -11.58 21.44
C HIS A 36 -3.39 -12.89 20.63
N PHE A 37 -4.60 -13.33 20.27
CA PHE A 37 -4.78 -14.49 19.39
C PHE A 37 -4.03 -14.28 18.06
N LEU A 38 -4.23 -13.15 17.40
CA LEU A 38 -3.63 -12.84 16.10
C LEU A 38 -2.10 -12.68 16.18
N ILE A 39 -1.55 -12.09 17.24
CA ILE A 39 -0.08 -12.01 17.42
C ILE A 39 0.54 -13.42 17.50
N ARG A 40 -0.10 -14.33 18.26
CA ARG A 40 0.33 -15.73 18.35
C ARG A 40 0.17 -16.44 17.01
N TRP A 41 -0.95 -16.19 16.33
CA TRP A 41 -1.24 -16.74 15.01
C TRP A 41 -0.17 -16.35 13.98
N VAL A 42 0.15 -15.05 13.88
CA VAL A 42 1.21 -14.52 12.99
C VAL A 42 2.55 -15.17 13.29
N THR A 43 2.91 -15.28 14.56
CA THR A 43 4.16 -15.92 14.99
C THR A 43 4.25 -17.38 14.55
N ASN A 44 3.16 -18.13 14.68
CA ASN A 44 3.11 -19.53 14.26
C ASN A 44 3.12 -19.65 12.73
N ALA A 45 2.36 -18.81 12.03
CA ALA A 45 2.31 -18.79 10.57
C ALA A 45 3.67 -18.52 9.94
N LEU A 46 4.42 -17.57 10.52
CA LEU A 46 5.79 -17.26 10.11
C LEU A 46 6.75 -18.43 10.34
N LYS A 47 6.71 -19.05 11.53
CA LYS A 47 7.56 -20.21 11.87
C LYS A 47 7.31 -21.42 10.98
N GLN A 48 6.05 -21.66 10.64
CA GLN A 48 5.61 -22.80 9.83
C GLN A 48 5.72 -22.53 8.32
N GLN A 49 6.10 -21.31 7.91
CA GLN A 49 6.13 -20.90 6.50
C GLN A 49 4.79 -21.23 5.80
N ARG A 50 3.66 -20.96 6.47
CA ARG A 50 2.31 -21.32 6.00
C ARG A 50 1.93 -20.65 4.67
N PHE A 51 2.54 -19.51 4.38
CA PHE A 51 2.26 -18.67 3.22
C PHE A 51 3.53 -18.50 2.39
N HIS A 52 3.34 -18.22 1.10
CA HIS A 52 4.42 -17.95 0.17
C HIS A 52 5.29 -16.78 0.66
N ARG A 53 6.59 -16.85 0.38
CA ARG A 53 7.60 -15.90 0.90
C ARG A 53 7.33 -14.42 0.58
N CYS A 54 6.50 -14.11 -0.42
CA CYS A 54 6.20 -12.74 -0.82
C CYS A 54 5.49 -11.92 0.26
N VAL A 55 4.82 -12.56 1.23
CA VAL A 55 4.18 -11.90 2.38
C VAL A 55 4.95 -12.11 3.69
N GLY A 56 6.16 -12.69 3.62
CA GLY A 56 6.99 -12.99 4.78
C GLY A 56 7.44 -11.73 5.54
N ASP A 57 7.70 -10.64 4.81
CA ASP A 57 8.07 -9.35 5.39
C ASP A 57 6.89 -8.74 6.17
N ASP A 58 5.66 -8.90 5.68
CA ASP A 58 4.44 -8.44 6.36
C ASP A 58 4.21 -9.22 7.67
N LEU A 59 4.32 -10.55 7.62
CA LEU A 59 4.26 -11.39 8.83
C LEU A 59 5.34 -10.97 9.86
N THR A 60 6.56 -10.73 9.40
CA THR A 60 7.65 -10.26 10.26
C THR A 60 7.36 -8.89 10.86
N ARG A 61 6.80 -7.97 10.08
CA ARG A 61 6.38 -6.63 10.52
C ARG A 61 5.28 -6.72 11.57
N TRP A 62 4.23 -7.51 11.36
CA TRP A 62 3.15 -7.67 12.34
C TRP A 62 3.59 -8.40 13.60
N GLN A 63 4.51 -9.36 13.49
CA GLN A 63 5.14 -9.98 14.65
C GLN A 63 5.91 -8.95 15.48
N LYS A 64 6.68 -8.05 14.82
CA LYS A 64 7.39 -6.95 15.49
C LYS A 64 6.40 -5.99 16.14
N ALA A 65 5.35 -5.58 15.45
CA ALA A 65 4.31 -4.70 15.99
C ALA A 65 3.64 -5.31 17.23
N GLY A 66 3.32 -6.60 17.21
CA GLY A 66 2.78 -7.30 18.37
C GLY A 66 3.70 -7.27 19.59
N ARG A 67 5.03 -7.28 19.40
CA ARG A 67 6.00 -7.16 20.49
C ARG A 67 6.18 -5.73 20.99
N SER A 68 6.18 -4.74 20.10
CA SER A 68 6.47 -3.35 20.47
C SER A 68 5.25 -2.55 20.91
N GLN A 69 4.06 -2.91 20.42
CA GLN A 69 2.80 -2.17 20.64
C GLN A 69 1.79 -2.97 21.47
N GLY A 70 1.97 -4.28 21.65
CA GLY A 70 1.03 -5.12 22.40
C GLY A 70 -0.39 -5.01 21.85
N ASN A 71 -1.33 -4.55 22.68
CA ASN A 71 -2.74 -4.37 22.30
C ASN A 71 -2.97 -3.25 21.29
N ASP A 72 -2.08 -2.27 21.22
CA ASP A 72 -2.18 -1.14 20.29
C ASP A 72 -1.83 -1.53 18.85
N ALA A 73 -1.32 -2.76 18.62
CA ALA A 73 -1.10 -3.29 17.28
C ALA A 73 -2.42 -3.49 16.50
N ALA A 74 -3.55 -3.66 17.20
CA ALA A 74 -4.90 -3.76 16.65
C ALA A 74 -5.01 -4.64 15.39
N LEU A 75 -4.36 -5.82 15.40
CA LEU A 75 -4.16 -6.63 14.19
C LEU A 75 -5.47 -7.07 13.51
N GLU A 76 -6.54 -7.26 14.28
CA GLU A 76 -7.85 -7.60 13.72
C GLU A 76 -8.34 -6.51 12.75
N ARG A 77 -8.31 -5.26 13.19
CA ARG A 77 -8.69 -4.11 12.37
C ARG A 77 -7.77 -3.94 11.17
N VAL A 78 -6.47 -4.17 11.35
CA VAL A 78 -5.48 -4.14 10.25
C VAL A 78 -5.84 -5.18 9.19
N PHE A 79 -6.11 -6.43 9.59
CA PHE A 79 -6.42 -7.52 8.67
C PHE A 79 -7.76 -7.32 7.96
N GLN A 80 -8.77 -6.82 8.67
CA GLN A 80 -10.06 -6.43 8.09
C GLN A 80 -9.89 -5.35 7.01
N ARG A 81 -9.11 -4.31 7.30
CA ARG A 81 -8.82 -3.23 6.32
C ARG A 81 -8.10 -3.76 5.10
N ILE A 82 -7.10 -4.62 5.27
CA ILE A 82 -6.38 -5.22 4.14
C ILE A 82 -7.31 -6.07 3.30
N SER A 83 -8.08 -6.95 3.94
CA SER A 83 -9.03 -7.84 3.25
C SER A 83 -10.04 -7.05 2.41
N ALA A 84 -10.62 -6.00 2.99
CA ALA A 84 -11.58 -5.15 2.30
C ALA A 84 -10.93 -4.34 1.15
N TYR A 85 -9.75 -3.76 1.39
CA TYR A 85 -9.05 -2.93 0.38
C TYR A 85 -8.61 -3.74 -0.83
N TYR A 86 -8.03 -4.93 -0.63
CA TYR A 86 -7.63 -5.78 -1.73
C TYR A 86 -8.83 -6.39 -2.46
N ARG A 87 -9.93 -6.72 -1.75
CA ARG A 87 -11.18 -7.12 -2.40
C ARG A 87 -11.78 -6.01 -3.25
N PHE A 88 -11.66 -4.75 -2.82
CA PHE A 88 -12.12 -3.59 -3.60
C PHE A 88 -11.41 -3.49 -4.96
N PHE A 89 -10.09 -3.72 -5.00
CA PHE A 89 -9.31 -3.66 -6.25
C PHE A 89 -9.34 -4.96 -7.09
N PHE A 90 -9.48 -6.12 -6.46
CA PHE A 90 -9.28 -7.43 -7.10
C PHE A 90 -10.48 -8.37 -6.92
N ALA A 91 -11.71 -7.84 -6.87
CA ALA A 91 -12.91 -8.65 -6.71
C ALA A 91 -12.98 -9.79 -7.76
N PRO A 92 -13.41 -11.01 -7.39
CA PRO A 92 -13.40 -12.17 -8.30
C PRO A 92 -14.17 -11.99 -9.61
N ASP A 93 -15.18 -11.11 -9.61
CA ASP A 93 -16.04 -10.84 -10.76
C ASP A 93 -15.48 -9.70 -11.66
N ALA A 94 -14.39 -9.06 -11.24
CA ALA A 94 -13.66 -8.09 -12.05
C ALA A 94 -12.85 -8.83 -13.13
N SER A 95 -13.56 -9.34 -14.13
CA SER A 95 -13.02 -10.08 -15.28
C SER A 95 -12.07 -9.27 -16.18
N ALA A 96 -11.88 -7.98 -15.91
CA ALA A 96 -10.93 -7.13 -16.62
C ALA A 96 -9.86 -6.63 -15.64
N GLU A 97 -8.58 -6.86 -16.00
CA GLU A 97 -7.49 -6.06 -15.46
C GLU A 97 -7.88 -4.58 -15.57
N GLN A 98 -7.74 -3.83 -14.47
CA GLN A 98 -7.97 -2.39 -14.48
C GLN A 98 -6.64 -1.74 -14.93
N PRO A 99 -6.45 -1.44 -16.23
CA PRO A 99 -5.22 -0.83 -16.67
C PRO A 99 -5.05 0.53 -15.99
N ILE A 100 -3.80 0.90 -15.74
CA ILE A 100 -3.42 2.27 -15.40
C ILE A 100 -2.96 2.93 -16.69
N THR A 101 -3.51 4.09 -16.98
CA THR A 101 -3.21 4.87 -18.18
C THR A 101 -2.43 6.14 -17.87
N ASP A 102 -1.71 6.65 -18.85
CA ASP A 102 -1.09 7.99 -18.84
C ASP A 102 -2.12 9.08 -18.52
N GLN A 103 -3.29 9.05 -19.16
CA GLN A 103 -4.37 10.00 -18.94
C GLN A 103 -4.89 10.01 -17.49
N GLN A 104 -4.97 8.84 -16.84
CA GLN A 104 -5.33 8.77 -15.41
C GLN A 104 -4.27 9.43 -14.53
N ILE A 105 -2.99 9.30 -14.88
CA ILE A 105 -1.90 9.93 -14.14
C ILE A 105 -1.92 11.44 -14.36
N GLU A 106 -2.12 11.92 -15.59
CA GLU A 106 -2.29 13.35 -15.89
C GLU A 106 -3.45 13.96 -15.09
N LEU A 107 -4.63 13.33 -15.12
CA LEU A 107 -5.80 13.77 -14.35
C LEU A 107 -5.53 13.78 -12.83
N PHE A 108 -4.76 12.83 -12.34
CA PHE A 108 -4.34 12.81 -10.94
C PHE A 108 -3.40 13.97 -10.60
N LEU A 109 -2.44 14.30 -11.48
CA LEU A 109 -1.56 15.46 -11.29
C LEU A 109 -2.35 16.78 -11.30
N ASP A 110 -3.36 16.91 -12.15
CA ASP A 110 -4.27 18.05 -12.17
C ASP A 110 -5.04 18.15 -10.84
N THR A 111 -5.62 17.04 -10.38
CA THR A 111 -6.32 16.96 -9.09
C THR A 111 -5.42 17.36 -7.92
N MET A 112 -4.16 16.92 -7.92
CA MET A 112 -3.18 17.28 -6.90
C MET A 112 -2.86 18.78 -6.94
N THR A 113 -2.68 19.35 -8.14
CA THR A 113 -2.46 20.79 -8.35
C THR A 113 -3.64 21.61 -7.82
N GLU A 114 -4.88 21.22 -8.13
CA GLU A 114 -6.10 21.84 -7.62
C GLU A 114 -6.20 21.74 -6.09
N ALA A 115 -5.69 20.65 -5.50
CA ALA A 115 -5.58 20.48 -4.05
C ALA A 115 -4.42 21.28 -3.41
N GLY A 116 -3.73 22.13 -4.17
CA GLY A 116 -2.66 23.02 -3.69
C GLY A 116 -1.29 22.36 -3.58
N TRP A 117 -1.09 21.21 -4.25
CA TRP A 117 0.23 20.57 -4.32
C TRP A 117 1.09 21.20 -5.41
N GLU A 118 2.39 21.25 -5.16
CA GLU A 118 3.37 21.64 -6.17
C GLU A 118 3.87 20.40 -6.92
N ILE A 119 3.69 20.37 -8.23
CA ILE A 119 3.99 19.22 -9.10
C ILE A 119 5.28 19.46 -9.88
N SER A 120 6.16 18.46 -9.91
CA SER A 120 7.41 18.52 -10.70
C SER A 120 7.56 17.25 -11.55
N THR A 121 7.62 17.41 -12.87
CA THR A 121 7.72 16.28 -13.83
C THR A 121 8.86 16.44 -14.84
N SER A 122 9.61 17.54 -14.76
CA SER A 122 10.65 17.92 -15.74
C SER A 122 12.03 17.39 -15.41
N GLU A 123 12.29 17.05 -14.15
CA GLU A 123 13.63 16.68 -13.70
C GLU A 123 13.90 15.18 -13.82
N PRO A 124 15.14 14.79 -14.15
CA PRO A 124 15.58 13.43 -13.93
C PRO A 124 15.71 13.18 -12.42
N LEU A 125 15.04 12.14 -11.91
CA LEU A 125 15.04 11.80 -10.47
C LEU A 125 15.62 10.40 -10.17
N ILE A 126 15.71 9.54 -11.18
CA ILE A 126 16.18 8.15 -11.07
C ILE A 126 17.49 7.97 -11.82
N GLY A 127 18.43 7.24 -11.19
CA GLY A 127 19.73 6.92 -11.80
C GLY A 127 20.71 8.09 -11.87
N CYS A 128 20.35 9.27 -11.37
CA CYS A 128 21.13 10.51 -11.45
C CYS A 128 21.73 10.97 -10.10
N GLY A 129 21.67 10.13 -9.06
CA GLY A 129 22.14 10.47 -7.71
C GLY A 129 21.12 11.23 -6.87
N LYS A 130 21.58 11.95 -5.83
CA LYS A 130 20.69 12.71 -4.93
C LYS A 130 20.25 14.02 -5.57
N VAL A 131 18.95 14.20 -5.72
CA VAL A 131 18.33 15.40 -6.30
C VAL A 131 17.67 16.23 -5.21
N GLN A 132 17.65 17.55 -5.39
CA GLN A 132 16.97 18.47 -4.50
C GLN A 132 16.01 19.34 -5.31
N LEU A 133 14.72 19.26 -5.00
CA LEU A 133 13.69 20.11 -5.57
C LEU A 133 13.38 21.24 -4.59
N PHE A 134 13.36 22.47 -5.11
CA PHE A 134 13.01 23.66 -4.34
C PHE A 134 11.57 24.01 -4.63
N THR A 135 10.69 23.58 -3.74
CA THR A 135 9.26 23.83 -3.84
C THR A 135 8.81 24.81 -2.77
N ALA A 136 7.98 25.79 -3.16
CA ALA A 136 7.43 26.81 -2.28
C ALA A 136 6.27 26.28 -1.43
N SER A 137 5.51 25.31 -1.94
CA SER A 137 4.46 24.63 -1.19
C SER A 137 5.06 23.63 -0.18
N PRO A 138 4.49 23.49 1.04
CA PRO A 138 4.88 22.42 1.96
C PRO A 138 4.59 21.02 1.39
N ASN A 139 3.62 20.90 0.48
CA ASN A 139 3.23 19.66 -0.17
C ASN A 139 3.74 19.64 -1.60
N SER A 140 4.52 18.62 -1.95
CA SER A 140 5.01 18.44 -3.32
C SER A 140 4.99 16.98 -3.76
N LEU A 141 4.64 16.79 -5.03
CA LEU A 141 4.70 15.52 -5.73
C LEU A 141 5.63 15.67 -6.92
N ALA A 142 6.65 14.82 -7.01
CA ALA A 142 7.57 14.80 -8.12
C ALA A 142 7.61 13.44 -8.80
N LEU A 143 7.59 13.44 -10.13
CA LEU A 143 7.72 12.27 -10.99
C LEU A 143 8.99 12.43 -11.82
N CYS A 144 9.66 11.31 -12.08
CA CYS A 144 10.88 11.31 -12.87
C CYS A 144 10.54 11.55 -14.36
N ALA A 145 11.12 12.57 -14.99
CA ALA A 145 10.84 12.92 -16.37
C ALA A 145 11.00 11.72 -17.33
N GLN A 146 12.04 10.90 -17.15
CA GLN A 146 12.23 9.71 -17.99
C GLN A 146 11.14 8.66 -17.82
N GLN A 147 10.56 8.53 -16.61
CA GLN A 147 9.50 7.54 -16.37
C GLN A 147 8.16 7.97 -16.97
N CYS A 148 7.93 9.27 -17.16
CA CYS A 148 6.70 9.79 -17.77
C CYS A 148 6.46 9.22 -19.18
N GLU A 149 7.53 8.85 -19.90
CA GLU A 149 7.43 8.17 -21.19
C GLU A 149 7.81 6.68 -21.08
N ALA A 150 8.93 6.36 -20.41
CA ALA A 150 9.51 5.01 -20.45
C ALA A 150 8.70 3.94 -19.69
N CYS A 151 7.79 4.32 -18.80
CA CYS A 151 6.95 3.37 -18.08
C CYS A 151 5.72 2.91 -18.88
N PHE A 152 5.45 3.52 -20.04
CA PHE A 152 4.25 3.27 -20.83
C PHE A 152 4.55 2.55 -22.15
N ASP A 153 3.61 1.69 -22.56
CA ASP A 153 3.50 1.19 -23.93
C ASP A 153 2.18 1.69 -24.52
N GLY A 154 2.28 2.62 -25.47
CA GLY A 154 1.14 3.47 -25.82
C GLY A 154 0.66 4.24 -24.59
N SER A 155 -0.62 4.11 -24.26
CA SER A 155 -1.22 4.72 -23.08
C SER A 155 -1.14 3.86 -21.82
N LEU A 156 -0.67 2.61 -21.90
CA LEU A 156 -0.76 1.64 -20.81
C LEU A 156 0.51 1.62 -19.98
N LEU A 157 0.38 1.74 -18.66
CA LEU A 157 1.49 1.57 -17.73
C LEU A 157 1.94 0.11 -17.73
N THR A 158 3.16 -0.16 -18.20
CA THR A 158 3.74 -1.51 -18.28
C THR A 158 4.88 -1.74 -17.27
N GLN A 159 5.38 -0.68 -16.65
CA GLN A 159 6.41 -0.75 -15.61
C GLN A 159 6.03 0.04 -14.37
N PRO A 160 6.56 -0.30 -13.18
CA PRO A 160 6.33 0.50 -11.98
C PRO A 160 6.89 1.92 -12.13
N MET A 161 6.14 2.90 -11.60
CA MET A 161 6.51 4.32 -11.66
C MET A 161 6.73 4.88 -10.25
N SER A 162 7.81 5.67 -10.07
CA SER A 162 8.15 6.27 -8.78
C SER A 162 7.49 7.64 -8.60
N PHE A 163 6.77 7.79 -7.50
CA PHE A 163 6.14 9.02 -7.05
C PHE A 163 6.89 9.50 -5.80
N PHE A 164 7.53 10.65 -5.88
CA PHE A 164 8.27 11.25 -4.77
C PHE A 164 7.38 12.27 -4.07
N VAL A 165 7.11 12.06 -2.78
CA VAL A 165 6.08 12.79 -2.04
C VAL A 165 6.72 13.48 -0.83
N ARG A 166 6.43 14.77 -0.64
CA ARG A 166 6.77 15.54 0.56
C ARG A 166 5.53 16.22 1.12
N GLY A 167 5.44 16.32 2.45
CA GLY A 167 4.35 17.01 3.14
C GLY A 167 3.27 16.04 3.61
N ASN A 168 2.02 16.26 3.21
CA ASN A 168 0.89 15.47 3.69
C ASN A 168 0.73 14.12 2.97
N HIS A 169 1.53 13.13 3.38
CA HIS A 169 1.48 11.77 2.84
C HIS A 169 0.11 11.10 2.97
N ALA A 170 -0.66 11.40 4.03
CA ALA A 170 -1.99 10.82 4.22
C ALA A 170 -2.97 11.31 3.14
N GLN A 171 -2.95 12.62 2.85
CA GLN A 171 -3.74 13.18 1.76
C GLN A 171 -3.30 12.65 0.39
N PHE A 172 -1.99 12.45 0.17
CA PHE A 172 -1.50 11.83 -1.06
C PHE A 172 -2.08 10.41 -1.26
N VAL A 173 -2.04 9.57 -0.23
CA VAL A 173 -2.60 8.20 -0.31
C VAL A 173 -4.12 8.24 -0.55
N GLU A 174 -4.82 9.19 0.08
CA GLU A 174 -6.27 9.40 -0.12
C GLU A 174 -6.60 9.78 -1.56
N LEU A 175 -5.93 10.79 -2.12
CA LEU A 175 -6.15 11.25 -3.50
C LEU A 175 -5.74 10.17 -4.52
N ALA A 176 -4.64 9.44 -4.26
CA ALA A 176 -4.21 8.35 -5.14
C ALA A 176 -5.25 7.21 -5.18
N TRP A 177 -5.82 6.83 -4.04
CA TRP A 177 -6.89 5.85 -4.00
C TRP A 177 -8.16 6.31 -4.71
N GLN A 178 -8.55 7.57 -4.54
CA GLN A 178 -9.69 8.17 -5.26
C GLN A 178 -9.48 8.18 -6.78
N ALA A 179 -8.22 8.33 -7.23
CA ALA A 179 -7.83 8.20 -8.63
C ALA A 179 -7.71 6.74 -9.12
N GLY A 180 -7.96 5.74 -8.26
CA GLY A 180 -7.90 4.33 -8.61
C GLY A 180 -6.50 3.70 -8.53
N PHE A 181 -5.57 4.30 -7.78
CA PHE A 181 -4.21 3.79 -7.62
C PHE A 181 -3.98 3.13 -6.25
N MET A 182 -3.30 1.99 -6.27
CA MET A 182 -2.63 1.43 -5.10
C MET A 182 -1.19 1.93 -5.08
N VAL A 183 -0.83 2.66 -4.02
CA VAL A 183 0.53 3.18 -3.82
C VAL A 183 1.30 2.37 -2.78
N HIS A 184 2.55 2.05 -3.09
CA HIS A 184 3.39 1.17 -2.30
C HIS A 184 4.61 1.92 -1.79
N LYS A 185 4.66 2.20 -0.50
CA LYS A 185 5.73 2.99 0.12
C LYS A 185 7.07 2.25 0.08
N GLN A 186 8.06 2.85 -0.57
CA GLN A 186 9.43 2.33 -0.64
C GLN A 186 10.32 2.92 0.45
N THR A 187 10.21 4.23 0.67
CA THR A 187 11.00 4.93 1.69
C THR A 187 10.23 6.10 2.30
N ASP A 188 10.52 6.42 3.57
CA ASP A 188 9.89 7.56 4.26
C ASP A 188 10.49 8.91 3.86
N TYR A 189 11.82 9.02 3.87
CA TYR A 189 12.54 10.29 3.62
C TYR A 189 13.95 10.08 3.02
N LYS A 190 14.34 8.82 2.77
CA LYS A 190 15.68 8.45 2.27
C LYS A 190 15.70 8.18 0.75
N SER A 191 14.67 8.59 0.04
CA SER A 191 14.58 8.45 -1.42
C SER A 191 15.68 9.25 -2.14
N ASN A 192 15.78 9.09 -3.46
CA ASN A 192 16.72 9.85 -4.29
C ASN A 192 16.44 11.35 -4.29
N VAL A 193 15.21 11.77 -3.98
CA VAL A 193 14.82 13.17 -3.88
C VAL A 193 14.84 13.60 -2.41
N LYS A 194 15.69 14.57 -2.08
CA LYS A 194 15.83 15.05 -0.69
C LYS A 194 14.47 15.46 -0.12
N TYR A 195 14.23 15.05 1.13
CA TYR A 195 13.00 15.34 1.89
C TYR A 195 11.72 14.72 1.34
N HIS A 196 11.80 13.88 0.30
CA HIS A 196 10.64 13.16 -0.22
C HIS A 196 10.72 11.68 0.17
N GLY A 197 9.57 11.13 0.56
CA GLY A 197 9.35 9.68 0.54
C GLY A 197 9.12 9.19 -0.88
N GLU A 198 9.35 7.91 -1.13
CA GLU A 198 9.10 7.30 -2.43
C GLU A 198 7.96 6.30 -2.33
N TYR A 199 7.05 6.38 -3.28
CA TYR A 199 5.93 5.47 -3.46
C TYR A 199 5.99 4.92 -4.88
N TRP A 200 5.65 3.65 -5.05
CA TRP A 200 5.49 3.08 -6.37
C TRP A 200 4.03 2.81 -6.67
N ILE A 201 3.62 3.11 -7.90
CA ILE A 201 2.44 2.52 -8.52
C ILE A 201 2.89 1.41 -9.47
N TYR A 202 2.08 0.36 -9.60
CA TYR A 202 2.38 -0.80 -10.44
C TYR A 202 1.33 -0.97 -11.53
N PRO A 203 1.71 -1.54 -12.69
CA PRO A 203 0.74 -1.97 -13.71
C PRO A 203 -0.42 -2.76 -13.10
N GLY A 204 -1.65 -2.33 -13.39
CA GLY A 204 -2.87 -2.95 -12.89
C GLY A 204 -3.00 -3.00 -11.38
N ASN A 205 -2.34 -2.08 -10.66
CA ASN A 205 -2.23 -2.07 -9.19
C ASN A 205 -1.60 -3.34 -8.59
N ARG A 206 -0.93 -4.18 -9.40
CA ARG A 206 -0.36 -5.47 -8.98
C ARG A 206 1.01 -5.32 -8.33
N GLY A 207 1.06 -4.61 -7.21
CA GLY A 207 2.28 -4.40 -6.44
C GLY A 207 2.87 -5.67 -5.83
N LYS A 208 4.12 -5.56 -5.37
CA LYS A 208 4.90 -6.67 -4.82
C LYS A 208 5.02 -6.67 -3.29
N GLN A 209 4.35 -5.72 -2.64
CA GLN A 209 4.34 -5.49 -1.20
C GLN A 209 3.03 -4.82 -0.80
N LEU A 210 2.80 -4.65 0.50
CA LEU A 210 1.57 -4.06 1.01
C LEU A 210 1.40 -2.62 0.49
N ALA A 211 0.23 -2.30 -0.07
CA ALA A 211 -0.16 -0.94 -0.39
C ALA A 211 -0.47 -0.15 0.89
N GLU A 212 -0.25 1.16 0.83
CA GLU A 212 -0.72 2.07 1.87
C GLU A 212 -2.24 2.22 1.73
N ILE A 213 -2.97 1.95 2.81
CA ILE A 213 -4.44 2.00 2.84
C ILE A 213 -4.85 3.39 3.36
N PRO A 214 -5.67 4.15 2.62
CA PRO A 214 -6.08 5.49 3.02
C PRO A 214 -6.81 5.49 4.35
N LEU A 215 -6.63 6.56 5.13
CA LEU A 215 -7.31 6.69 6.44
C LEU A 215 -8.83 6.81 6.27
N GLY A 216 -9.30 7.38 5.16
CA GLY A 216 -10.72 7.47 4.82
C GLY A 216 -11.36 6.13 4.45
N PHE A 217 -10.57 5.11 4.09
CA PHE A 217 -11.09 3.80 3.69
C PHE A 217 -11.82 3.10 4.84
N GLN A 218 -13.14 2.95 4.68
CA GLN A 218 -13.99 2.24 5.63
C GLN A 218 -14.06 0.75 5.31
N VAL A 219 -14.15 -0.07 6.34
CA VAL A 219 -14.48 -1.49 6.23
C VAL A 219 -15.98 -1.58 6.47
N ASP A 220 -16.74 -1.94 5.44
CA ASP A 220 -18.16 -2.26 5.56
C ASP A 220 -18.40 -3.51 6.44
#